data_AF-A0A2E9A2B8-F1
#
_entry.id   AF-A0A2E9A2B8-F1
#
_cell.length_a   1.000
_cell.length_b   1.000
_cell.length_c   1.000
_cell.angle_alpha   90.00
_cell.angle_beta   90.00
_cell.angle_gamma   90.00
#
_symmetry.space_group_name_H-M   'P 1'
#
loop_
_entity.id
_entity.type
_entity.pdbx_description
1 polymer ?
#
loop_
_entity_poly.entity_id
_entity_poly.type
_entity_poly.pdbx_seq_one_letter_code
_entity_poly.pdbx_strand_id
1 'polypeptide(L)'
;MHNLIFHIKFFLLFLNKSIYKKILNLFLINILLILIVFNIGCTNSSIGSYSGIDDIEENTISRIGDIPFPKGSRLIIGDSLIMGEGKNWSGQLSIKVPEDKIKVFNFYIRNLEEYGWKEQTTIRGEISVLNYLGPNKRVAIITIAKRGLISSDVIVSVSPFTRDFDEALGDEITETFLSIDE
;
A
#
# COMPACT_ATOMS: atom_id res chain seq x y z
N MET A 1 -21.04 -19.56 39.90
CA MET A 1 -19.78 -20.15 39.37
C MET A 1 -19.40 -21.49 40.01
N HIS A 2 -19.69 -21.76 41.29
CA HIS A 2 -19.25 -23.00 41.96
C HIS A 2 -19.88 -24.31 41.43
N ASN A 3 -21.18 -24.29 41.08
CA ASN A 3 -21.89 -25.51 40.65
C ASN A 3 -21.48 -25.98 39.24
N LEU A 4 -21.10 -25.06 38.35
CA LEU A 4 -20.66 -25.41 36.99
C LEU A 4 -19.29 -26.12 37.01
N ILE A 5 -18.37 -25.65 37.85
CA ILE A 5 -17.05 -26.26 38.04
C ILE A 5 -17.18 -27.66 38.68
N PHE A 6 -18.16 -27.85 39.57
CA PHE A 6 -18.42 -29.13 40.21
C PHE A 6 -18.95 -30.17 39.22
N HIS A 7 -19.91 -29.80 38.36
CA HIS A 7 -20.41 -30.70 37.31
C HIS A 7 -19.34 -31.03 36.26
N ILE A 8 -18.48 -30.08 35.89
CA ILE A 8 -17.35 -30.34 34.99
C ILE A 8 -16.37 -31.32 35.63
N LYS A 9 -15.99 -31.12 36.91
CA LYS A 9 -15.08 -32.05 37.61
C LYS A 9 -15.70 -33.44 37.81
N PHE A 10 -16.99 -33.52 38.13
CA PHE A 10 -17.71 -34.79 38.30
C PHE A 10 -17.85 -35.55 36.98
N PHE A 11 -18.11 -34.84 35.88
CA PHE A 11 -18.15 -35.41 34.54
C PHE A 11 -16.76 -35.87 34.06
N LEU A 12 -15.69 -35.14 34.40
CA LEU A 12 -14.31 -35.52 34.10
C LEU A 12 -13.85 -36.76 34.89
N LEU A 13 -14.35 -36.98 36.11
CA LEU A 13 -14.04 -38.16 36.93
C LEU A 13 -14.69 -39.45 36.41
N PHE A 14 -15.76 -39.35 35.62
CA PHE A 14 -16.49 -40.50 35.06
C PHE A 14 -15.94 -41.01 33.72
N LEU A 15 -14.96 -40.31 33.14
CA LEU A 15 -14.33 -40.74 31.90
C LEU A 15 -13.23 -41.77 32.22
N ASN A 16 -13.58 -43.04 32.00
CA ASN A 16 -12.69 -44.21 32.05
C ASN A 16 -11.27 -43.86 31.56
N LYS A 17 -10.22 -44.27 32.30
CA LYS A 17 -8.81 -43.99 31.97
C LYS A 17 -8.44 -44.37 30.52
N SER A 18 -9.09 -45.39 29.95
CA SER A 18 -8.95 -45.79 28.54
C SER A 18 -9.63 -44.80 27.57
N ILE A 19 -10.74 -44.20 27.98
CA ILE A 19 -11.51 -43.20 27.22
C ILE A 19 -10.82 -41.82 27.29
N TYR A 20 -10.37 -41.38 28.47
CA TYR A 20 -9.61 -40.13 28.60
C TYR A 20 -8.32 -40.16 27.76
N LYS A 21 -7.61 -41.30 27.74
CA LYS A 21 -6.42 -41.47 26.89
C LYS A 21 -6.76 -41.38 25.39
N LYS A 22 -7.91 -41.91 24.96
CA LYS A 22 -8.38 -41.81 23.56
C LYS A 22 -8.79 -40.39 23.19
N ILE A 23 -9.50 -39.69 24.08
CA ILE A 23 -9.90 -38.29 23.87
C ILE A 23 -8.68 -37.36 23.87
N LEU A 24 -7.74 -37.55 24.78
CA LEU A 24 -6.49 -36.80 24.83
C LEU A 24 -5.63 -37.06 23.57
N ASN A 25 -5.59 -38.29 23.08
CA ASN A 25 -4.90 -38.63 21.82
C ASN A 25 -5.59 -37.99 20.60
N LEU A 26 -6.92 -37.99 20.54
CA LEU A 26 -7.69 -37.29 19.49
C LEU A 26 -7.45 -35.78 19.53
N PHE A 27 -7.40 -35.18 20.71
CA PHE A 27 -7.13 -33.76 20.89
C PHE A 27 -5.69 -33.40 20.50
N LEU A 28 -4.70 -34.23 20.88
CA LEU A 28 -3.31 -34.07 20.47
C LEU A 28 -3.12 -34.25 18.95
N ILE A 29 -3.81 -35.19 18.33
CA ILE A 29 -3.82 -35.36 16.86
C ILE A 29 -4.42 -34.14 16.17
N ASN A 30 -5.50 -33.55 16.73
CA ASN A 30 -6.13 -32.36 16.18
C ASN A 30 -5.22 -31.12 16.30
N ILE A 31 -4.55 -30.94 17.45
CA ILE A 31 -3.53 -29.90 17.63
C ILE A 31 -2.35 -30.09 16.67
N LEU A 32 -1.90 -31.33 16.48
CA LEU A 32 -0.81 -31.64 15.54
C LEU A 32 -1.23 -31.38 14.08
N LEU A 33 -2.46 -31.70 13.71
CA LEU A 33 -3.04 -31.36 12.40
C LEU A 33 -3.12 -29.85 12.18
N ILE A 34 -3.54 -29.08 13.20
CA ILE A 34 -3.60 -27.61 13.12
C ILE A 34 -2.19 -27.00 12.96
N LEU A 35 -1.18 -27.54 13.66
CA LEU A 35 0.21 -27.11 13.52
C LEU A 35 0.82 -27.46 12.15
N ILE A 36 0.39 -28.57 11.54
CA ILE A 36 0.76 -28.94 10.16
C ILE A 36 0.13 -27.96 9.15
N VAL A 37 -1.13 -27.56 9.36
CA VAL A 37 -1.80 -26.55 8.51
C VAL A 37 -1.16 -25.16 8.67
N PHE A 38 -0.66 -24.83 9.86
CA PHE A 38 0.07 -23.57 10.10
C PHE A 38 1.47 -23.52 9.45
N ASN A 39 2.00 -24.67 9.00
CA ASN A 39 3.26 -24.75 8.25
C ASN A 39 3.06 -24.83 6.73
N ILE A 40 1.84 -24.65 6.23
CA ILE A 40 1.64 -24.24 4.84
C ILE A 40 1.87 -22.73 4.79
N GLY A 41 3.12 -22.33 5.01
CA GLY A 41 3.61 -21.06 4.52
C GLY A 41 3.32 -21.03 3.02
N CYS A 42 2.82 -19.89 2.53
CA CYS A 42 2.49 -19.69 1.13
C CYS A 42 3.65 -20.16 0.24
N THR A 43 3.52 -21.34 -0.37
CA THR A 43 4.05 -21.48 -1.72
C THR A 43 3.11 -20.63 -2.56
N ASN A 44 3.59 -19.47 -3.01
CA ASN A 44 2.97 -18.78 -4.13
C ASN A 44 3.17 -19.68 -5.36
N SER A 45 2.42 -20.78 -5.45
CA SER A 45 2.19 -21.44 -6.71
C SER A 45 1.25 -20.50 -7.46
N SER A 46 1.86 -19.64 -8.27
CA SER A 46 1.18 -18.92 -9.33
C SER A 46 0.41 -19.96 -10.16
N ILE A 47 -0.88 -20.13 -9.84
CA ILE A 47 -1.87 -20.63 -10.78
C ILE A 47 -1.71 -19.72 -12.01
N GLY A 48 -1.39 -20.34 -13.15
CA GLY A 48 -0.76 -19.71 -14.31
C GLY A 48 -1.19 -18.26 -14.56
N SER A 49 -0.35 -17.34 -14.12
CA SER A 49 -0.30 -15.99 -14.69
C SER A 49 0.75 -16.02 -15.77
N TYR A 50 0.39 -15.49 -16.93
CA TYR A 50 1.28 -15.19 -18.04
C TYR A 50 2.58 -14.59 -17.50
N SER A 51 3.69 -15.33 -17.55
CA SER A 51 5.01 -14.87 -17.11
C SER A 51 5.37 -13.52 -17.74
N GLY A 52 4.90 -13.28 -18.96
CA GLY A 52 5.08 -12.01 -19.64
C GLY A 52 4.45 -10.79 -18.94
N ILE A 53 3.36 -10.92 -18.16
CA ILE A 53 2.73 -9.74 -17.54
C ILE A 53 3.50 -9.29 -16.30
N ASP A 54 3.88 -10.23 -15.42
CA ASP A 54 4.68 -9.91 -14.23
C ASP A 54 6.06 -9.35 -14.64
N ASP A 55 6.68 -9.93 -15.68
CA ASP A 55 7.93 -9.44 -16.26
C ASP A 55 7.78 -8.01 -16.83
N ILE A 56 6.64 -7.70 -17.48
CA ILE A 56 6.35 -6.35 -18.01
C ILE A 56 6.09 -5.36 -16.87
N GLU A 57 5.37 -5.75 -15.81
CA GLU A 57 5.13 -4.89 -14.63
C GLU A 57 6.46 -4.50 -13.96
N GLU A 58 7.32 -5.48 -13.70
CA GLU A 58 8.63 -5.26 -13.07
C GLU A 58 9.55 -4.42 -13.97
N ASN A 59 9.60 -4.72 -15.27
CA ASN A 59 10.36 -3.93 -16.24
C ASN A 59 9.86 -2.48 -16.27
N THR A 60 8.54 -2.27 -16.26
CA THR A 60 7.95 -0.93 -16.33
C THR A 60 8.24 -0.11 -15.08
N ILE A 61 8.14 -0.70 -13.89
CA ILE A 61 8.51 -0.06 -12.63
C ILE A 61 10.02 0.28 -12.62
N SER A 62 10.87 -0.60 -13.16
CA SER A 62 12.32 -0.37 -13.22
C SER A 62 12.72 0.84 -14.09
N ARG A 63 11.87 1.25 -15.03
CA ARG A 63 12.08 2.44 -15.87
C ARG A 63 11.82 3.75 -15.13
N ILE A 64 11.25 3.70 -13.93
CA ILE A 64 10.95 4.85 -13.08
C ILE A 64 12.06 5.00 -12.05
N GLY A 65 12.89 6.03 -12.22
CA GLY A 65 14.11 6.19 -11.43
C GLY A 65 13.99 7.08 -10.20
N ASP A 66 12.83 7.70 -9.97
CA ASP A 66 12.67 8.77 -8.98
C ASP A 66 11.40 8.69 -8.13
N ILE A 67 10.62 7.61 -8.20
CA ILE A 67 9.49 7.37 -7.29
C ILE A 67 9.73 6.08 -6.50
N PRO A 68 9.75 6.14 -5.15
CA PRO A 68 9.80 4.93 -4.34
C PRO A 68 8.46 4.20 -4.36
N PHE A 69 8.51 2.87 -4.37
CA PHE A 69 7.30 2.03 -4.29
C PHE A 69 7.33 1.16 -3.03
N PRO A 70 6.20 1.05 -2.29
CA PRO A 70 6.11 0.09 -1.20
C PRO A 70 6.38 -1.34 -1.67
N LYS A 71 6.90 -2.19 -0.78
CA LYS A 71 7.17 -3.60 -1.13
C LYS A 71 5.89 -4.32 -1.57
N GLY A 72 6.01 -5.14 -2.61
CA GLY A 72 4.88 -5.91 -3.16
C GLY A 72 3.88 -5.07 -3.95
N SER A 73 4.18 -3.81 -4.26
CA SER A 73 3.37 -2.98 -5.17
C SER A 73 3.29 -3.62 -6.55
N ARG A 74 2.12 -3.56 -7.17
CA ARG A 74 1.86 -4.06 -8.53
C ARG A 74 1.30 -2.96 -9.41
N LEU A 75 1.85 -2.82 -10.61
CA LEU A 75 1.45 -1.82 -11.58
C LEU A 75 0.29 -2.35 -12.42
N ILE A 76 -0.80 -1.60 -12.51
CA ILE A 76 -1.93 -1.94 -13.38
C ILE A 76 -1.65 -1.33 -14.75
N ILE A 77 -0.97 -2.08 -15.60
CA ILE A 77 -0.48 -1.62 -16.91
C ILE A 77 -1.62 -1.04 -17.77
N GLY A 78 -2.78 -1.69 -17.81
CA GLY A 78 -3.93 -1.24 -18.60
C GLY A 78 -4.50 0.12 -18.16
N ASP A 79 -4.22 0.52 -16.92
CA ASP A 79 -4.68 1.77 -16.31
C ASP A 79 -3.53 2.78 -16.17
N SER A 80 -2.35 2.49 -16.74
CA SER A 80 -1.13 3.29 -16.60
C SER A 80 -0.60 3.75 -17.95
N LEU A 81 -0.04 4.96 -17.97
CA LEU A 81 0.62 5.56 -19.12
C LEU A 81 1.97 6.12 -18.68
N ILE A 82 3.05 5.75 -19.38
CA ILE A 82 4.39 6.24 -19.13
C ILE A 82 5.00 6.70 -20.44
N MET A 83 5.54 7.92 -20.42
CA MET A 83 6.27 8.53 -21.51
C MET A 83 7.67 8.88 -21.02
N GLY A 84 8.70 8.47 -21.76
CA GLY A 84 10.09 8.62 -21.33
C GLY A 84 10.55 7.54 -20.34
N GLU A 85 11.65 7.82 -19.65
CA GLU A 85 12.31 6.90 -18.71
C GLU A 85 13.21 7.63 -17.71
N GLY A 86 13.66 6.90 -16.69
CA GLY A 86 14.58 7.39 -15.67
C GLY A 86 13.96 8.48 -14.80
N LYS A 87 14.59 9.65 -14.74
CA LYS A 87 14.10 10.83 -14.00
C LYS A 87 13.37 11.85 -14.89
N ASN A 88 13.18 11.55 -16.18
CA ASN A 88 12.52 12.42 -17.14
C ASN A 88 11.18 11.86 -17.62
N TRP A 89 10.69 10.80 -16.98
CA TRP A 89 9.41 10.22 -17.32
C TRP A 89 8.24 11.14 -16.93
N SER A 90 7.13 10.99 -17.62
CA SER A 90 5.85 11.63 -17.28
C SER A 90 4.70 10.68 -17.59
N GLY A 91 3.55 10.93 -16.99
CA GLY A 91 2.35 10.13 -17.16
C GLY A 91 1.67 9.81 -15.84
N GLN A 92 0.92 8.71 -15.82
CA GLN A 92 0.13 8.27 -14.68
C GLN A 92 0.31 6.78 -14.44
N LEU A 93 0.53 6.41 -13.19
CA LEU A 93 0.65 5.03 -12.74
C LEU A 93 -0.56 4.70 -11.87
N SER A 94 -1.22 3.58 -12.16
CA SER A 94 -2.22 2.96 -11.30
C SER A 94 -1.58 1.77 -10.59
N ILE A 95 -1.53 1.79 -9.26
CA ILE A 95 -0.74 0.85 -8.47
C ILE A 95 -1.59 0.26 -7.37
N LYS A 96 -1.55 -1.07 -7.24
CA LYS A 96 -2.11 -1.78 -6.08
C LYS A 96 -1.01 -2.06 -5.08
N VAL A 97 -1.24 -1.68 -3.83
CA VAL A 97 -0.29 -1.86 -2.74
C VAL A 97 -0.88 -2.80 -1.68
N PRO A 98 -0.19 -3.89 -1.31
CA PRO A 98 -0.68 -4.86 -0.31
C PRO A 98 -0.46 -4.37 1.14
N GLU A 99 -0.65 -3.07 1.38
CA GLU A 99 -0.55 -2.44 2.69
C GLU A 99 -1.70 -1.47 2.91
N ASP A 100 -2.04 -1.24 4.18
CA ASP A 100 -3.10 -0.31 4.54
C ASP A 100 -2.72 1.15 4.23
N LYS A 101 -3.75 1.96 3.99
CA LYS A 101 -3.62 3.35 3.54
C LYS A 101 -2.74 4.20 4.44
N ILE A 102 -2.73 3.95 5.75
CA ILE A 102 -1.95 4.74 6.71
C ILE A 102 -0.47 4.46 6.52
N LYS A 103 -0.09 3.19 6.38
CA LYS A 103 1.30 2.82 6.11
C LYS A 103 1.77 3.31 4.75
N VAL A 104 0.94 3.19 3.71
CA VAL A 104 1.27 3.67 2.36
C VAL A 104 1.46 5.19 2.34
N PHE A 105 0.58 5.93 3.01
CA PHE A 105 0.75 7.38 3.20
C PHE A 105 2.08 7.72 3.89
N ASN A 106 2.37 7.09 5.03
CA ASN A 106 3.60 7.34 5.77
C ASN A 106 4.85 6.92 4.98
N PHE A 107 4.74 5.92 4.09
CA PHE A 107 5.81 5.52 3.21
C PHE A 107 6.18 6.65 2.24
N TYR A 108 5.22 7.22 1.52
CA TYR A 108 5.50 8.28 0.55
C TYR A 108 6.09 9.53 1.21
N ILE A 109 5.51 9.98 2.34
CA ILE A 109 6.02 11.14 3.08
C ILE A 109 7.49 10.99 3.47
N ARG A 110 7.90 9.80 3.94
CA ARG A 110 9.28 9.58 4.40
C ARG A 110 10.30 9.41 3.29
N ASN A 111 9.89 8.80 2.17
CA ASN A 111 10.85 8.35 1.18
C ASN A 111 10.97 9.33 0.00
N LEU A 112 9.93 10.08 -0.36
CA LEU A 112 9.95 10.90 -1.59
C LEU A 112 11.03 12.00 -1.56
N GLU A 113 11.29 12.60 -0.42
CA GLU A 113 12.34 13.62 -0.27
C GLU A 113 13.73 13.07 -0.61
N GLU A 114 14.01 11.81 -0.27
CA GLU A 114 15.28 11.15 -0.59
C GLU A 114 15.50 10.98 -2.11
N TYR A 115 14.41 11.00 -2.89
CA TYR A 115 14.43 10.93 -4.37
C TYR A 115 14.45 12.32 -5.02
N GLY A 116 14.49 13.39 -4.22
CA GLY A 116 14.58 14.78 -4.69
C GLY A 116 13.23 15.47 -4.87
N TRP A 117 12.13 14.89 -4.39
CA TRP A 117 10.82 15.52 -4.40
C TRP A 117 10.62 16.37 -3.15
N LYS A 118 10.33 17.65 -3.33
CA LYS A 118 10.04 18.59 -2.26
C LYS A 118 8.53 18.65 -2.01
N GLU A 119 8.11 18.39 -0.77
CA GLU A 119 6.70 18.47 -0.41
C GLU A 119 6.15 19.89 -0.66
N GLN A 120 5.02 19.97 -1.35
CA GLN A 120 4.26 21.20 -1.49
C GLN A 120 3.00 21.18 -0.62
N THR A 121 2.27 20.06 -0.59
CA THR A 121 1.04 19.93 0.22
C THR A 121 0.71 18.47 0.46
N THR A 122 0.28 18.15 1.68
CA THR A 122 -0.21 16.82 2.07
C THR A 122 -1.57 16.93 2.73
N ILE A 123 -2.57 16.25 2.17
CA ILE A 123 -3.94 16.19 2.69
C ILE A 123 -4.28 14.74 3.03
N ARG A 124 -4.74 14.51 4.26
CA ARG A 124 -5.20 13.20 4.72
C ARG A 124 -6.72 13.19 4.80
N GLY A 125 -7.37 12.46 3.89
CA GLY A 125 -8.83 12.32 3.83
C GLY A 125 -9.28 10.87 3.68
N GLU A 126 -10.48 10.65 3.16
CA GLU A 126 -10.92 9.33 2.66
C GLU A 126 -9.94 8.86 1.57
N ILE A 127 -9.73 9.73 0.58
CA ILE A 127 -8.59 9.70 -0.34
C ILE A 127 -7.56 10.68 0.22
N SER A 128 -6.34 10.20 0.46
CA SER A 128 -5.22 11.08 0.78
C SER A 128 -4.63 11.62 -0.52
N VAL A 129 -4.19 12.88 -0.52
CA VAL A 129 -3.61 13.55 -1.69
C VAL A 129 -2.30 14.19 -1.27
N LEU A 130 -1.22 13.89 -1.98
CA LEU A 130 0.10 14.44 -1.73
C LEU A 130 0.61 15.11 -3.01
N ASN A 131 1.06 16.35 -2.89
CA ASN A 131 1.57 17.18 -3.97
C ASN A 131 3.04 17.48 -3.72
N TYR A 132 3.87 17.25 -4.73
CA TYR A 132 5.32 17.44 -4.66
C TYR A 132 5.85 18.19 -5.87
N LEU A 133 6.89 18.98 -5.63
CA LEU A 133 7.72 19.61 -6.65
C LEU A 133 9.00 18.79 -6.84
N GLY A 134 9.24 18.36 -8.06
CA GLY A 134 10.42 17.59 -8.44
C GLY A 134 11.45 18.41 -9.20
N PRO A 135 12.64 17.83 -9.42
CA PRO A 135 13.65 18.43 -10.28
C PRO A 135 13.14 18.54 -11.73
N ASN A 136 13.81 19.37 -12.53
CA ASN A 136 13.50 19.59 -13.95
C ASN A 136 12.08 20.15 -14.21
N LYS A 137 11.58 20.97 -13.28
CA LYS A 137 10.23 21.59 -13.34
C LYS A 137 9.14 20.53 -13.51
N ARG A 138 9.05 19.60 -12.56
CA ARG A 138 8.00 18.57 -12.54
C ARG A 138 7.15 18.66 -11.30
N VAL A 139 5.88 18.31 -11.43
CA VAL A 139 4.95 18.13 -10.32
C VAL A 139 4.58 16.66 -10.23
N ALA A 140 4.46 16.16 -9.01
CA ALA A 140 3.89 14.85 -8.73
C ALA A 140 2.66 15.00 -7.84
N ILE A 141 1.58 14.31 -8.23
CA ILE A 141 0.36 14.18 -7.44
C ILE A 141 0.19 12.71 -7.14
N ILE A 142 0.13 12.36 -5.86
CA ILE A 142 -0.07 10.99 -5.39
C ILE A 142 -1.38 10.94 -4.64
N THR A 143 -2.32 10.15 -5.14
CA THR A 143 -3.57 9.86 -4.43
C THR A 143 -3.50 8.46 -3.84
N ILE A 144 -4.05 8.31 -2.63
CA ILE A 144 -4.01 7.04 -1.88
C ILE A 144 -5.41 6.79 -1.34
N ALA A 145 -6.05 5.73 -1.86
CA ALA A 145 -7.36 5.27 -1.44
C ALA A 145 -7.27 3.91 -0.76
N LYS A 146 -8.18 3.64 0.17
CA LYS A 146 -8.28 2.33 0.83
C LYS A 146 -8.89 1.32 -0.16
N ARG A 147 -8.29 0.14 -0.27
CA ARG A 147 -8.86 -1.00 -0.97
C ARG A 147 -9.04 -2.16 0.00
N GLY A 148 -10.28 -2.50 0.34
CA GLY A 148 -10.54 -3.53 1.34
C GLY A 148 -9.94 -3.20 2.70
N LEU A 149 -9.59 -4.20 3.52
CA LEU A 149 -9.12 -3.96 4.90
C LEU A 149 -7.62 -3.68 5.01
N ILE A 150 -6.80 -4.29 4.14
CA ILE A 150 -5.34 -4.34 4.28
C ILE A 150 -4.57 -3.88 3.03
N SER A 151 -5.26 -3.38 2.01
CA SER A 151 -4.62 -2.92 0.77
C SER A 151 -5.01 -1.49 0.42
N SER A 152 -4.29 -0.90 -0.51
CA SER A 152 -4.51 0.46 -0.98
C SER A 152 -4.39 0.54 -2.50
N ASP A 153 -5.15 1.45 -3.07
CA ASP A 153 -4.98 1.91 -4.44
C ASP A 153 -4.22 3.23 -4.43
N VAL A 154 -3.18 3.30 -5.26
CA VAL A 154 -2.35 4.47 -5.39
C VAL A 154 -2.34 4.91 -6.85
N ILE A 155 -2.60 6.19 -7.09
CA ILE A 155 -2.38 6.82 -8.39
C ILE A 155 -1.24 7.80 -8.25
N VAL A 156 -0.20 7.64 -9.05
CA VAL A 156 0.94 8.57 -9.14
C VAL A 156 0.86 9.26 -10.49
N SER A 157 0.61 10.57 -10.50
CA SER A 157 0.62 11.38 -11.73
C SER A 157 1.81 12.31 -11.71
N VAL A 158 2.59 12.32 -12.79
CA VAL A 158 3.76 13.18 -12.93
C VAL A 158 3.72 13.91 -14.25
N SER A 159 3.88 15.23 -14.22
CA SER A 159 3.92 16.07 -15.40
C SER A 159 4.98 17.15 -15.29
N PRO A 160 5.53 17.64 -16.41
CA PRO A 160 6.26 18.89 -16.40
C PRO A 160 5.32 20.06 -16.05
N PHE A 161 5.86 21.12 -15.48
CA PHE A 161 5.19 22.41 -15.32
C PHE A 161 6.06 23.53 -15.92
N THR A 162 5.43 24.62 -16.38
CA THR A 162 6.13 25.79 -16.91
C THR A 162 6.37 26.81 -15.79
N ARG A 163 7.40 27.65 -15.95
CA ARG A 163 7.76 28.70 -14.97
C ARG A 163 6.69 29.80 -14.86
N ASP A 164 5.88 29.98 -15.90
CA ASP A 164 4.82 30.98 -15.96
C ASP A 164 3.77 30.79 -14.86
N PHE A 165 3.66 29.58 -14.30
CA PHE A 165 2.74 29.29 -13.20
C PHE A 165 3.16 29.97 -11.88
N ASP A 166 4.47 30.17 -11.66
CA ASP A 166 5.00 30.85 -10.46
C ASP A 166 4.92 32.38 -10.61
N GLU A 167 5.12 32.88 -11.83
CA GLU A 167 5.12 34.31 -12.16
C GLU A 167 3.68 34.86 -12.24
N ALA A 168 2.75 34.12 -12.85
CA ALA A 168 1.34 34.49 -12.92
C ALA A 168 0.66 34.56 -11.53
N LEU A 169 1.02 33.65 -10.61
CA LEU A 169 0.52 33.69 -9.23
C LEU A 169 1.13 34.85 -8.43
N GLY A 170 2.39 35.20 -8.72
CA GLY A 170 3.05 36.35 -8.10
C GLY A 170 2.42 37.67 -8.54
N ASP A 171 2.15 37.80 -9.83
CA ASP A 171 1.57 39.01 -10.42
C ASP A 171 0.09 39.18 -10.02
N GLU A 172 -0.71 38.11 -10.04
CA GLU A 172 -2.14 38.16 -9.68
C GLU A 172 -2.36 38.46 -8.18
N ILE A 173 -1.53 37.90 -7.28
CA ILE A 173 -1.55 38.23 -5.85
C ILE A 173 -1.09 39.68 -5.65
N THR A 174 -0.04 40.12 -6.34
CA THR A 174 0.46 41.50 -6.19
C THR A 174 -0.57 42.52 -6.66
N GLU A 175 -1.24 42.28 -7.79
CA GLU A 175 -2.33 43.14 -8.27
C GLU A 175 -3.54 43.13 -7.33
N THR A 176 -3.97 41.96 -6.85
CA THR A 176 -5.17 41.83 -5.99
C THR A 176 -4.96 42.44 -4.61
N PHE A 177 -3.76 42.37 -4.04
CA PHE A 177 -3.50 42.85 -2.68
C PHE A 177 -2.97 44.29 -2.64
N LEU A 178 -2.30 44.80 -3.68
CA LEU A 178 -1.88 46.21 -3.73
C LEU A 178 -2.95 47.16 -4.28
N SER A 179 -4.00 46.66 -4.95
CA SER A 179 -5.13 47.49 -5.41
C SER A 179 -6.21 47.74 -4.35
N ILE A 180 -6.06 47.18 -3.14
CA ILE A 180 -7.03 47.35 -2.04
C ILE A 180 -6.65 48.54 -1.13
N ASP A 181 -5.42 49.05 -1.25
CA ASP A 181 -4.89 50.16 -0.45
C ASP A 181 -4.86 51.52 -1.20
N GLU A 182 -5.44 51.63 -2.40
CA GLU A 182 -5.73 52.90 -3.12
C GLU A 182 -7.24 53.19 -3.19
#